data_AF-E1K1L1-F1
#
_entry.id   AF-E1K1L1-F1
#
_cell.length_a   1.000
_cell.length_b   1.000
_cell.length_c   1.000
_cell.angle_alpha   90.00
_cell.angle_beta   90.00
_cell.angle_gamma   90.00
#
_symmetry.space_group_name_H-M   'P 1'
#
loop_
_entity.id
_entity.type
_entity.pdbx_description
1 polymer ?
#
loop_
_entity_poly.entity_id
_entity_poly.type
_entity_poly.pdbx_seq_one_letter_code
_entity_poly.pdbx_strand_id
1 'polypeptide(L)'
;MLATLLLLATDKLHGISAGIVLIVITFVTFLPGVRLMDGQRFSKINFAPLFFIMGCMAIGSAGGALKVTDWIAQIALPYFHGLGDNMAGGAAYFLGLAANFLLTPLAATTTMTSPLAELGRQMHGDARALYFAFQYGLDNYIFPYEYAVLLYFFSSGYILSKDMFKVLAVRVVLAGLFVTFLAMPFWNMLLH
;
A
#
# COMPACT_ATOMS: atom_id res chain seq x y z
N MET A 1 26.12 8.06 0.36
CA MET A 1 24.98 8.13 -0.59
C MET A 1 25.21 7.31 -1.85
N LEU A 2 26.27 7.53 -2.64
CA LEU A 2 26.52 6.74 -3.86
C LEU A 2 26.67 5.23 -3.60
N ALA A 3 27.46 4.83 -2.60
CA ALA A 3 27.60 3.41 -2.21
C ALA A 3 26.27 2.79 -1.73
N THR A 4 25.46 3.58 -1.02
CA THR A 4 24.12 3.21 -0.53
C THR A 4 23.16 2.98 -1.69
N LEU A 5 23.15 3.89 -2.66
CA LEU A 5 22.35 3.81 -3.89
C LEU A 5 22.75 2.60 -4.74
N LEU A 6 24.05 2.34 -4.90
CA LEU A 6 24.54 1.18 -5.64
C LEU A 6 24.12 -0.13 -4.96
N LEU A 7 24.32 -0.26 -3.64
CA LEU A 7 23.90 -1.48 -2.92
C LEU A 7 22.38 -1.72 -3.00
N LEU A 8 21.57 -0.67 -2.89
CA LEU A 8 20.11 -0.78 -3.06
C LEU A 8 19.70 -1.08 -4.51
N ALA A 9 20.36 -0.49 -5.51
CA ALA A 9 20.10 -0.77 -6.93
C ALA A 9 20.47 -2.20 -7.33
N THR A 10 21.39 -2.83 -6.58
CA THR A 10 21.92 -4.17 -6.85
C THR A 10 21.25 -5.24 -5.98
N ASP A 11 20.16 -4.90 -5.26
CA ASP A 11 19.37 -5.79 -4.39
C ASP A 11 18.92 -7.05 -5.17
N LYS A 12 18.44 -6.87 -6.41
CA LYS A 12 18.02 -7.98 -7.31
C LYS A 12 19.13 -8.99 -7.65
N LEU A 13 20.41 -8.62 -7.54
CA LEU A 13 21.54 -9.50 -7.88
C LEU A 13 22.10 -10.25 -6.67
N HIS A 14 21.92 -9.71 -5.46
CA HIS A 14 22.48 -10.30 -4.24
C HIS A 14 21.43 -11.03 -3.38
N GLY A 15 20.14 -10.75 -3.59
CA GLY A 15 19.05 -11.32 -2.79
C GLY A 15 19.06 -10.88 -1.33
N ILE A 16 19.86 -9.86 -0.99
CA ILE A 16 19.97 -9.29 0.35
C ILE A 16 18.94 -8.17 0.45
N SER A 17 17.96 -8.35 1.33
CA SER A 17 16.88 -7.36 1.49
C SER A 17 17.44 -5.95 1.73
N ALA A 18 16.84 -4.95 1.07
CA ALA A 18 17.14 -3.54 1.27
C ALA A 18 17.25 -3.12 2.75
N GLY A 19 16.45 -3.73 3.64
CA GLY A 19 16.50 -3.50 5.08
C GLY A 19 17.85 -3.87 5.71
N ILE A 20 18.42 -5.03 5.37
CA ILE A 20 19.72 -5.48 5.87
C ILE A 20 20.84 -4.57 5.35
N VAL A 21 20.77 -4.17 4.08
CA VAL A 21 21.71 -3.24 3.46
C VAL A 21 21.74 -1.91 4.23
N LEU A 22 20.58 -1.36 4.59
CA LEU A 22 20.48 -0.12 5.35
C LEU A 22 21.01 -0.26 6.79
N ILE A 23 20.79 -1.39 7.45
CA ILE A 23 21.33 -1.68 8.78
C ILE A 23 22.86 -1.68 8.73
N VAL A 24 23.45 -2.44 7.79
CA VAL A 24 24.92 -2.54 7.64
C VAL A 24 25.54 -1.17 7.37
N ILE A 25 24.93 -0.37 6.50
CA ILE A 25 25.42 0.97 6.19
C ILE A 25 25.32 1.89 7.41
N THR A 26 24.25 1.78 8.19
CA THR A 26 24.11 2.53 9.44
C THR A 26 25.24 2.18 10.40
N PHE A 27 25.58 0.90 10.57
CA PHE A 27 26.75 0.48 11.37
C PHE A 27 28.05 1.10 10.86
N VAL A 28 28.27 1.12 9.54
CA VAL A 28 29.46 1.74 8.94
C VAL A 28 29.55 3.24 9.25
N THR A 29 28.41 3.95 9.36
CA THR A 29 28.43 5.39 9.73
C THR A 29 28.91 5.68 11.15
N PHE A 30 28.86 4.70 12.05
CA PHE A 30 29.38 4.79 13.43
C PHE A 30 30.87 4.42 13.54
N LEU A 31 31.48 3.83 12.52
CA LEU A 31 32.89 3.43 12.58
C LEU A 31 33.82 4.65 12.70
N PRO A 32 34.93 4.55 13.46
CA PRO A 32 35.85 5.67 13.73
C PRO A 32 36.55 6.21 12.48
N GLY A 33 36.59 5.46 11.38
CA GLY A 33 37.11 5.92 10.08
C GLY A 33 36.12 6.77 9.26
N VAL A 34 34.81 6.68 9.53
CA VAL A 34 33.77 7.36 8.75
C VAL A 34 33.12 8.50 9.54
N ARG A 35 32.94 8.34 10.87
CA ARG A 35 32.53 9.40 11.82
C ARG A 35 31.35 10.29 11.37
N LEU A 36 30.36 9.70 10.68
CA LEU A 36 29.19 10.43 10.21
C LEU A 36 28.10 10.54 11.29
N MET A 37 27.98 9.51 12.14
CA MET A 37 27.00 9.42 13.23
C MET A 37 27.71 9.32 14.58
N ASP A 38 27.13 9.94 15.61
CA ASP A 38 27.61 9.90 17.00
C ASP A 38 26.40 9.78 17.95
N GLY A 39 26.61 9.35 19.19
CA GLY A 39 25.55 9.13 20.18
C GLY A 39 24.66 10.36 20.41
N GLN A 40 25.25 11.56 20.44
CA GLN A 40 24.51 12.82 20.55
C GLN A 40 23.64 13.15 19.33
N ARG A 41 24.02 12.67 18.13
CA ARG A 41 23.21 12.86 16.91
C ARG A 41 22.10 11.82 16.85
N PHE A 42 22.38 10.60 17.26
CA PHE A 42 21.40 9.52 17.33
C PHE A 42 20.27 9.83 18.32
N SER A 43 20.58 10.41 19.47
CA SER A 43 19.57 10.78 20.48
C SER A 43 18.62 11.89 20.05
N LYS A 44 18.93 12.63 18.98
CA LYS A 44 18.07 13.69 18.41
C LYS A 44 17.06 13.15 17.40
N ILE A 45 17.15 11.87 17.04
CA ILE A 45 16.21 11.26 16.09
C ILE A 45 14.86 11.08 16.78
N ASN A 46 13.80 11.55 16.13
CA ASN A 46 12.44 11.37 16.63
C ASN A 46 11.92 9.97 16.27
N PHE A 47 11.92 9.06 17.25
CA PHE A 47 11.41 7.69 17.09
C PHE A 47 9.90 7.56 17.27
N ALA A 48 9.21 8.56 17.82
CA ALA A 48 7.78 8.48 18.08
C ALA A 48 6.93 8.12 16.83
N PRO A 49 7.18 8.70 15.64
CA PRO A 49 6.48 8.31 14.42
C PRO A 49 6.81 6.88 13.99
N LEU A 50 8.06 6.44 14.16
CA LEU A 50 8.46 5.07 13.84
C LEU A 50 7.66 4.06 14.66
N PHE A 51 7.54 4.28 15.97
CA PHE A 51 6.73 3.42 16.85
C PHE A 51 5.25 3.48 16.51
N PHE A 52 4.74 4.65 16.11
CA PHE A 52 3.37 4.80 15.64
C PHE A 52 3.10 3.96 14.38
N ILE A 53 3.99 3.98 13.38
CA ILE A 53 3.88 3.11 12.18
C ILE A 53 3.83 1.65 12.61
N MET A 54 4.79 1.23 13.42
CA MET A 54 4.88 -0.17 13.82
C MET A 54 3.62 -0.62 14.57
N GLY A 55 3.04 0.25 15.41
CA GLY A 55 1.77 0.00 16.06
C GLY A 55 0.60 -0.17 15.08
N CYS A 56 0.42 0.78 14.16
CA CYS A 56 -0.63 0.70 13.14
C CYS A 56 -0.46 -0.54 12.24
N MET A 57 0.76 -0.85 11.80
CA MET A 57 1.05 -2.04 10.98
C MET A 57 0.83 -3.34 11.76
N ALA A 58 1.14 -3.38 13.05
CA ALA A 58 0.88 -4.54 13.89
C ALA A 58 -0.63 -4.79 14.06
N ILE A 59 -1.43 -3.73 14.28
CA ILE A 59 -2.89 -3.82 14.34
C ILE A 59 -3.44 -4.35 13.00
N GLY A 60 -2.97 -3.79 11.87
CA GLY A 60 -3.38 -4.25 10.56
C GLY A 60 -3.02 -5.71 10.28
N SER A 61 -1.79 -6.10 10.61
CA SER A 61 -1.33 -7.49 10.49
C SER A 61 -2.16 -8.45 11.36
N ALA A 62 -2.56 -8.04 12.57
CA ALA A 62 -3.45 -8.84 13.42
C ALA A 62 -4.85 -8.97 12.80
N GLY A 63 -5.39 -7.89 12.21
CA GLY A 63 -6.64 -7.94 11.43
C GLY A 63 -6.55 -8.90 10.24
N GLY A 64 -5.40 -8.95 9.57
CA GLY A 64 -5.13 -9.95 8.53
C GLY A 64 -5.08 -11.38 9.04
N ALA A 65 -4.40 -11.63 10.17
CA ALA A 65 -4.36 -12.96 10.79
C ALA A 65 -5.75 -13.45 11.23
N LEU A 66 -6.61 -12.53 11.67
CA LEU A 66 -8.01 -12.80 12.00
C LEU A 66 -8.92 -12.99 10.78
N LYS A 67 -8.37 -12.89 9.56
CA LYS A 67 -9.11 -13.02 8.30
C LYS A 67 -10.27 -12.03 8.17
N VAL A 68 -10.09 -10.81 8.71
CA VAL A 68 -11.09 -9.74 8.59
C VAL A 68 -11.38 -9.43 7.11
N THR A 69 -10.40 -9.58 6.24
CA THR A 69 -10.59 -9.40 4.80
C THR A 69 -11.40 -10.51 4.13
N ASP A 70 -11.29 -11.77 4.58
CA ASP A 70 -12.16 -12.84 4.10
C ASP A 70 -13.61 -12.57 4.52
N TRP A 71 -13.80 -12.06 5.74
CA TRP A 71 -15.12 -11.64 6.22
C TRP A 71 -15.71 -10.48 5.41
N ILE A 72 -14.90 -9.44 5.12
CA ILE A 72 -15.31 -8.33 4.26
C ILE A 72 -15.62 -8.82 2.85
N ALA A 73 -14.80 -9.71 2.28
CA ALA A 73 -15.03 -10.28 0.97
C ALA A 73 -16.33 -11.10 0.92
N GLN A 74 -16.60 -11.94 1.92
CA GLN A 74 -17.86 -12.71 2.00
C GLN A 74 -19.10 -11.82 2.04
N ILE A 75 -19.01 -10.64 2.65
CA ILE A 75 -20.09 -9.65 2.66
C ILE A 75 -20.15 -8.89 1.32
N ALA A 76 -19.00 -8.50 0.77
CA ALA A 76 -18.92 -7.59 -0.38
C ALA A 76 -19.15 -8.30 -1.72
N LEU A 77 -18.55 -9.47 -1.95
CA LEU A 77 -18.58 -10.20 -3.22
C LEU A 77 -20.00 -10.52 -3.73
N PRO A 78 -21.00 -10.88 -2.89
CA PRO A 78 -22.38 -11.08 -3.33
C PRO A 78 -23.00 -9.86 -4.01
N TYR A 79 -22.60 -8.65 -3.63
CA TYR A 79 -23.11 -7.42 -4.23
C TYR A 79 -22.57 -7.17 -5.65
N PHE A 80 -21.51 -7.86 -6.06
CA PHE A 80 -20.93 -7.70 -7.40
C PHE A 80 -21.72 -8.48 -8.46
N HIS A 81 -22.41 -9.56 -8.10
CA HIS A 81 -23.15 -10.43 -9.03
C HIS A 81 -24.30 -9.73 -9.78
N GLY A 82 -24.72 -8.53 -9.37
CA GLY A 82 -25.73 -7.72 -10.03
C GLY A 82 -25.22 -6.42 -10.65
N LEU A 83 -23.92 -6.16 -10.57
CA LEU A 83 -23.31 -4.93 -11.10
C LEU A 83 -22.78 -5.17 -12.51
N GLY A 84 -22.98 -4.22 -13.42
CA GLY A 84 -22.32 -4.24 -14.72
C GLY A 84 -20.79 -4.10 -14.57
N ASP A 85 -20.03 -4.60 -15.54
CA ASP A 85 -18.56 -4.72 -15.47
C ASP A 85 -17.86 -3.44 -14.98
N ASN A 86 -18.28 -2.27 -15.46
CA ASN A 86 -17.71 -0.98 -15.04
C ASN A 86 -17.94 -0.66 -13.56
N MET A 87 -19.14 -0.96 -13.03
CA MET A 87 -19.47 -0.75 -11.62
C MET A 87 -18.81 -1.80 -10.72
N ALA A 88 -18.61 -3.02 -11.22
CA ALA A 88 -17.86 -4.07 -10.53
C ALA A 88 -16.40 -3.66 -10.32
N GLY A 89 -15.78 -3.00 -11.29
CA GLY A 89 -14.43 -2.43 -11.12
C GLY A 89 -14.38 -1.30 -10.09
N GLY A 90 -15.38 -0.42 -10.07
CA GLY A 90 -15.50 0.60 -9.02
C GLY A 90 -15.65 -0.02 -7.62
N ALA A 91 -16.46 -1.08 -7.49
CA ALA A 91 -16.61 -1.81 -6.24
C ALA A 91 -15.30 -2.53 -5.84
N ALA A 92 -14.56 -3.11 -6.80
CA ALA A 92 -13.26 -3.73 -6.56
C ALA A 92 -12.22 -2.70 -6.09
N TYR A 93 -12.23 -1.49 -6.64
CA TYR A 93 -11.41 -0.38 -6.17
C TYR A 93 -11.71 0.00 -4.72
N PHE A 94 -12.99 0.12 -4.35
CA PHE A 94 -13.37 0.41 -2.96
C PHE A 94 -13.01 -0.73 -2.00
N LEU A 95 -13.14 -1.98 -2.44
CA LEU A 95 -12.69 -3.15 -1.69
C LEU A 95 -11.16 -3.11 -1.48
N GLY A 96 -10.41 -2.71 -2.50
CA GLY A 96 -8.96 -2.48 -2.42
C GLY A 96 -8.59 -1.38 -1.43
N LEU A 97 -9.26 -0.23 -1.51
CA LEU A 97 -9.08 0.85 -0.55
C LEU A 97 -9.36 0.38 0.88
N ALA A 98 -10.49 -0.28 1.13
CA ALA A 98 -10.85 -0.80 2.44
C ALA A 98 -9.87 -1.86 2.95
N ALA A 99 -9.36 -2.71 2.06
CA ALA A 99 -8.32 -3.69 2.40
C ALA A 99 -7.00 -2.99 2.77
N ASN A 100 -6.64 -1.88 2.11
CA ASN A 100 -5.41 -1.13 2.40
C ASN A 100 -5.38 -0.51 3.80
N PHE A 101 -6.54 -0.14 4.32
CA PHE A 101 -6.67 0.36 5.69
C PHE A 101 -6.31 -0.70 6.74
N LEU A 102 -6.63 -1.96 6.44
CA LEU A 102 -6.51 -3.07 7.37
C LEU A 102 -5.23 -3.87 7.13
N LEU A 103 -4.72 -3.91 5.92
CA LEU A 103 -3.61 -4.76 5.53
C LEU A 103 -2.51 -3.97 4.85
N THR A 104 -1.29 -4.52 4.92
CA THR A 104 -0.26 -4.06 4.00
C THR A 104 -0.66 -4.40 2.55
N PRO A 105 -0.30 -3.57 1.56
CA PRO A 105 -0.64 -3.82 0.16
C PRO A 105 -0.26 -5.23 -0.30
N LEU A 106 0.90 -5.72 0.14
CA LEU A 106 1.39 -7.05 -0.19
C LEU A 106 0.49 -8.15 0.38
N ALA A 107 0.07 -8.04 1.65
CA ALA A 107 -0.83 -9.00 2.27
C ALA A 107 -2.22 -8.98 1.61
N ALA A 108 -2.75 -7.79 1.31
CA ALA A 108 -4.04 -7.64 0.64
C ALA A 108 -4.03 -8.27 -0.75
N THR A 109 -2.98 -8.04 -1.54
CA THR A 109 -2.81 -8.70 -2.85
C THR A 109 -2.82 -10.21 -2.70
N THR A 110 -2.05 -10.79 -1.79
CA THR A 110 -1.98 -12.26 -1.65
C THR A 110 -3.30 -12.89 -1.22
N THR A 111 -4.08 -12.24 -0.36
CA THR A 111 -5.34 -12.80 0.15
C THR A 111 -6.49 -12.61 -0.84
N MET A 112 -6.55 -11.48 -1.54
CA MET A 112 -7.70 -11.12 -2.39
C MET A 112 -7.55 -11.54 -3.87
N THR A 113 -6.37 -11.97 -4.32
CA THR A 113 -6.18 -12.41 -5.71
C THR A 113 -7.10 -13.58 -6.08
N SER A 114 -7.17 -14.62 -5.24
CA SER A 114 -8.01 -15.79 -5.49
C SER A 114 -9.52 -15.48 -5.54
N PRO A 115 -10.13 -14.79 -4.55
CA PRO A 115 -11.55 -14.48 -4.60
C PRO A 115 -11.93 -13.52 -5.74
N LEU A 116 -11.08 -12.55 -6.08
CA LEU A 116 -11.33 -11.67 -7.23
C LEU A 116 -11.25 -12.41 -8.56
N ALA A 117 -10.33 -13.37 -8.69
CA ALA A 117 -10.22 -14.18 -9.90
C ALA A 117 -11.46 -15.05 -10.13
N GLU A 118 -11.98 -15.67 -9.06
CA GLU A 118 -13.20 -16.47 -9.12
C GLU A 118 -14.43 -15.59 -9.44
N LEU A 119 -14.52 -14.41 -8.82
CA LEU A 119 -15.60 -13.47 -9.10
C LEU A 119 -15.60 -13.01 -10.56
N GLY A 120 -14.44 -12.72 -11.14
CA GLY A 120 -14.33 -12.41 -12.57
C GLY A 120 -14.87 -13.53 -13.46
N ARG A 121 -14.55 -14.80 -13.15
CA ARG A 121 -15.09 -15.95 -13.89
C ARG A 121 -16.62 -16.05 -13.78
N GLN A 122 -17.18 -15.78 -12.61
CA GLN A 122 -18.63 -15.88 -12.37
C GLN A 122 -19.41 -14.74 -13.03
N MET A 123 -18.80 -13.56 -13.19
CA MET A 123 -19.41 -12.42 -13.89
C MET A 123 -19.28 -12.50 -15.42
N HIS A 124 -18.67 -13.56 -15.97
CA HIS A 124 -18.30 -13.68 -17.38
C HIS A 124 -17.39 -12.53 -17.91
N GLY A 125 -16.77 -11.77 -17.01
CA GLY A 125 -15.84 -10.68 -17.32
C GLY A 125 -14.37 -11.08 -17.17
N ASP A 126 -13.44 -10.21 -17.58
CA ASP A 126 -12.01 -10.49 -17.38
C ASP A 126 -11.61 -10.23 -15.92
N ALA A 127 -11.23 -11.30 -15.21
CA ALA A 127 -10.70 -11.27 -13.85
C ALA A 127 -9.51 -10.31 -13.66
N ARG A 128 -8.73 -10.04 -14.71
CA ARG A 128 -7.59 -9.12 -14.68
C ARG A 128 -8.04 -7.68 -14.50
N ALA A 129 -9.14 -7.28 -15.11
CA ALA A 129 -9.66 -5.91 -14.98
C ALA A 129 -10.06 -5.61 -13.52
N LEU A 130 -10.74 -6.56 -12.87
CA LEU A 130 -11.10 -6.48 -11.44
C LEU A 130 -9.86 -6.45 -10.54
N TYR A 131 -8.86 -7.28 -10.85
CA TYR A 131 -7.60 -7.28 -10.11
C TYR A 131 -6.84 -5.96 -10.26
N PHE A 132 -6.78 -5.38 -11.46
CA PHE A 132 -6.15 -4.08 -11.68
C PHE A 132 -6.89 -2.96 -10.94
N ALA A 133 -8.22 -2.96 -10.96
CA ALA A 133 -9.02 -2.01 -10.20
C ALA A 133 -8.76 -2.12 -8.69
N PHE A 134 -8.69 -3.34 -8.17
CA PHE A 134 -8.33 -3.62 -6.77
C PHE A 134 -6.92 -3.12 -6.43
N GLN A 135 -5.93 -3.38 -7.29
CA GLN A 135 -4.55 -2.93 -7.11
C GLN A 135 -4.46 -1.40 -7.08
N TYR A 136 -5.24 -0.70 -7.92
CA TYR A 136 -5.36 0.76 -7.87
C TYR A 136 -5.98 1.25 -6.55
N GLY A 137 -6.90 0.50 -5.96
CA GLY A 137 -7.44 0.78 -4.63
C GLY A 137 -6.37 0.69 -3.54
N LEU A 138 -5.50 -0.33 -3.63
CA LEU A 138 -4.39 -0.53 -2.68
C LEU A 138 -3.29 0.55 -2.77
N ASP A 139 -3.12 1.20 -3.91
CA ASP A 139 -2.13 2.29 -4.06
C ASP A 139 -2.67 3.67 -3.64
N ASN A 140 -3.94 3.74 -3.24
CA ASN A 140 -4.55 4.95 -2.71
C ASN A 140 -4.54 4.92 -1.18
N TYR A 141 -3.84 5.90 -0.62
CA TYR A 141 -3.65 6.09 0.82
C TYR A 141 -4.37 7.35 1.24
N ILE A 142 -5.05 7.31 2.39
CA ILE A 142 -5.73 8.43 3.04
C ILE A 142 -4.98 8.85 4.31
N PHE A 143 -4.39 7.88 5.01
CA PHE A 143 -3.73 8.09 6.28
C PHE A 143 -2.22 7.99 6.15
N PRO A 144 -1.47 8.78 6.94
CA PRO A 144 -0.03 8.80 6.82
C PRO A 144 0.63 7.48 7.26
N TYR A 145 0.00 6.68 8.11
CA TYR A 145 0.56 5.38 8.53
C TYR A 145 0.52 4.30 7.45
N GLU A 146 -0.35 4.44 6.43
CA GLU A 146 -0.48 3.47 5.35
C GLU A 146 0.77 3.43 4.46
N TYR A 147 1.55 4.52 4.45
CA TYR A 147 2.78 4.63 3.69
C TYR A 147 3.90 5.29 4.49
N ALA A 148 4.99 4.55 4.71
CA ALA A 148 6.09 4.98 5.59
C ALA A 148 6.70 6.35 5.21
N VAL A 149 6.83 6.63 3.91
CA VAL A 149 7.34 7.91 3.41
C VAL A 149 6.40 9.06 3.77
N LEU A 150 5.09 8.83 3.67
CA LEU A 150 4.06 9.82 3.98
C LEU A 150 4.09 10.17 5.47
N LEU A 151 4.22 9.17 6.36
CA LEU A 151 4.38 9.46 7.79
C LEU A 151 5.68 10.19 8.11
N TYR A 152 6.78 9.90 7.41
CA TYR A 152 8.03 10.62 7.64
C TYR A 152 7.85 12.13 7.39
N PHE A 153 7.20 12.49 6.29
CA PHE A 153 6.87 13.89 6.01
C PHE A 153 5.87 14.46 7.01
N PHE A 154 4.87 13.69 7.44
CA PHE A 154 3.95 14.11 8.49
C PHE A 154 4.67 14.38 9.83
N SER A 155 5.61 13.51 10.21
CA SER A 155 6.44 13.63 11.41
C SER A 155 7.34 14.87 11.40
N SER A 156 7.72 15.35 10.22
CA SER A 156 8.57 16.54 10.12
C SER A 156 7.89 17.81 10.67
N GLY A 157 6.58 17.74 10.93
CA GLY A 157 5.79 18.85 11.49
C GLY A 157 5.42 19.93 10.47
N TYR A 158 5.96 19.85 9.24
CA TYR A 158 5.68 20.80 8.17
C TYR A 158 4.33 20.59 7.47
N ILE A 159 3.62 19.49 7.76
CA ILE A 159 2.34 19.14 7.12
C ILE A 159 1.25 19.02 8.18
N LEU A 160 0.20 19.85 8.08
CA LEU A 160 -1.00 19.67 8.89
C LEU A 160 -1.78 18.42 8.45
N SER A 161 -2.22 17.61 9.42
CA SER A 161 -2.99 16.38 9.15
C SER A 161 -4.26 16.65 8.34
N LYS A 162 -4.87 17.82 8.55
CA LYS A 162 -6.11 18.23 7.86
C LYS A 162 -5.90 18.45 6.37
N ASP A 163 -4.81 19.09 5.97
CA ASP A 163 -4.56 19.41 4.57
C ASP A 163 -4.12 18.17 3.80
N MET A 164 -3.29 17.34 4.44
CA MET A 164 -2.90 16.05 3.88
C MET A 164 -4.10 15.12 3.69
N PHE A 165 -4.96 14.98 4.69
CA PHE A 165 -6.18 14.17 4.58
C PHE A 165 -7.08 14.66 3.44
N LYS A 166 -7.28 15.98 3.29
CA LYS A 166 -8.07 16.54 2.19
C LYS A 166 -7.48 16.21 0.82
N VAL A 167 -6.19 16.44 0.62
CA VAL A 167 -5.53 16.18 -0.67
C VAL A 167 -5.58 14.71 -1.02
N LEU A 168 -5.33 13.83 -0.05
CA LEU A 168 -5.35 12.38 -0.25
C LEU A 168 -6.76 11.85 -0.45
N ALA A 169 -7.76 12.34 0.29
CA ALA A 169 -9.16 11.98 0.08
C ALA A 169 -9.65 12.42 -1.31
N VAL A 170 -9.27 13.61 -1.77
CA VAL A 170 -9.57 14.06 -3.14
C VAL A 170 -8.90 13.15 -4.16
N ARG A 171 -7.64 12.73 -3.95
CA ARG A 171 -6.95 11.76 -4.81
C ARG A 171 -7.72 10.45 -4.89
N VAL A 172 -8.19 9.92 -3.76
CA VAL A 172 -8.96 8.66 -3.71
C VAL A 172 -10.26 8.78 -4.51
N VAL A 173 -10.98 9.89 -4.38
CA VAL A 173 -12.23 10.11 -5.13
C VAL A 173 -11.94 10.24 -6.63
N LEU A 174 -10.95 11.05 -7.02
CA LEU A 174 -10.57 11.21 -8.43
C LEU A 174 -10.08 9.90 -9.04
N ALA A 175 -9.29 9.11 -8.31
CA ALA A 175 -8.81 7.82 -8.75
C ALA A 175 -9.97 6.80 -8.86
N GLY A 176 -10.93 6.80 -7.94
CA GLY A 176 -12.12 5.95 -8.03
C GLY A 176 -12.98 6.28 -9.25
N LEU A 177 -13.18 7.57 -9.53
CA LEU A 177 -13.88 8.02 -10.75
C LEU A 177 -13.10 7.62 -12.01
N PHE A 178 -11.79 7.81 -12.02
CA PHE A 178 -10.93 7.41 -13.13
C PHE A 178 -11.01 5.89 -13.39
N VAL A 179 -10.91 5.07 -12.35
CA VAL A 179 -10.97 3.61 -12.49
C VAL A 179 -12.34 3.17 -13.03
N THR A 180 -13.42 3.71 -12.48
CA THR A 180 -14.80 3.32 -12.85
C THR A 180 -15.18 3.77 -14.27
N PHE A 181 -14.85 5.00 -14.66
CA PHE A 181 -15.32 5.61 -15.90
C PHE A 181 -14.33 5.59 -17.06
N LEU A 182 -13.02 5.44 -16.79
CA LEU A 182 -11.98 5.46 -17.83
C LEU A 182 -11.23 4.12 -17.88
N ALA A 183 -10.72 3.63 -16.76
CA ALA A 183 -9.86 2.44 -16.75
C ALA A 183 -10.63 1.15 -17.07
N MET A 184 -11.78 0.92 -16.42
CA MET A 184 -12.62 -0.25 -16.68
C MET A 184 -13.11 -0.36 -18.13
N PRO A 185 -13.72 0.69 -18.73
CA PRO A 185 -14.14 0.59 -20.14
C PRO A 185 -12.94 0.41 -21.08
N PHE A 186 -11.80 1.03 -20.78
CA PHE A 186 -10.57 0.83 -21.57
C PHE A 186 -10.04 -0.60 -21.47
N TRP A 187 -10.02 -1.19 -20.28
CA TRP A 187 -9.60 -2.58 -20.07
C TRP A 187 -10.58 -3.58 -20.70
N ASN A 188 -11.88 -3.33 -20.60
CA ASN A 188 -12.88 -4.16 -21.27
C ASN A 188 -12.78 -4.10 -22.80
N MET A 189 -12.36 -2.96 -23.37
CA MET A 189 -12.08 -2.85 -24.81
C MET A 189 -10.79 -3.57 -25.24
N LEU A 190 -9.77 -3.62 -24.38
CA LEU A 190 -8.46 -4.24 -24.69
C LEU A 190 -8.38 -5.74 -24.39
N LEU A 191 -9.16 -6.21 -23.43
CA LEU A 191 -9.15 -7.59 -22.94
C LEU A 191 -10.26 -8.45 -23.57
N HIS A 192 -11.08 -7.86 -24.45
CA HIS A 192 -12.01 -8.57 -25.34
C HIS A 192 -11.30 -9.16 -26.56
#